data_AF-A0A7Y9WBJ7-F1
#
_entry.id   AF-A0A7Y9WBJ7-F1
#
_cell.length_a   1.000
_cell.length_b   1.000
_cell.length_c   1.000
_cell.angle_alpha   90.00
_cell.angle_beta   90.00
_cell.angle_gamma   90.00
#
_symmetry.space_group_name_H-M   'P 1'
#
loop_
_entity.id
_entity.type
_entity.pdbx_description
1 polymer ?
#
loop_
_entity_poly.entity_id
_entity_poly.type
_entity_poly.pdbx_seq_one_letter_code
_entity_poly.pdbx_strand_id
1 'polypeptide(L)'
;MATPSNFVDLQAGFYNALAQGLGYSNQDPFQIIQPSPPLTGGDDADELLWAYLNNLPVASLTQNTQFSGGNQFLADYQGVMSALQSAPNNFQSTIGPTCWAAYQQALKDHEVKTGAVAFRNWALYCQPCSANATSGASALAAAMLDPVFAAQMNVTPYKPVGDEPVTFSPGYSKMLTLLKKAPSRSFEVSASNWQTDVSKTWTQGSTSGFFGLWGGSSSSSSISEKFASGGVSVKASFDNVLPFNATPGDWYSSSAFGMAFNNPGKAPWTSNNPITWDTTFGKNGNMQRFASSLLIANKMNISVVSAAQYSQEEQSQIQSNQGNGLWPFYSSGSSGGSSTSASFDKDGRMTVTITSKANVPIVIGCIVLTAGQYLGHEALASKRLIEEFYS
;
A
#
# COMPACT_ATOMS: atom_id res chain seq x y z
N MET A 1 4.48 -25.60 -19.55
CA MET A 1 3.34 -24.82 -20.06
C MET A 1 2.16 -25.76 -20.14
N ALA A 2 0.98 -25.34 -19.69
CA ALA A 2 -0.17 -26.20 -19.49
C ALA A 2 -1.48 -25.42 -19.69
N THR A 3 -2.59 -26.15 -19.77
CA THR A 3 -3.93 -25.59 -19.55
C THR A 3 -4.19 -25.59 -18.03
N PRO A 4 -4.65 -24.47 -17.44
CA PRO A 4 -5.04 -24.43 -16.04
C PRO A 4 -6.09 -25.49 -15.73
N SER A 5 -5.92 -26.25 -14.65
CA SER A 5 -6.90 -27.27 -14.25
C SER A 5 -8.02 -26.72 -13.38
N ASN A 6 -7.74 -25.60 -12.71
CA ASN A 6 -8.62 -24.93 -11.77
C ASN A 6 -8.28 -23.43 -11.71
N PHE A 7 -9.03 -22.66 -10.91
CA PHE A 7 -8.84 -21.22 -10.83
C PHE A 7 -7.53 -20.79 -10.15
N VAL A 8 -6.99 -21.60 -9.23
CA VAL A 8 -5.68 -21.35 -8.59
C VAL A 8 -4.57 -21.41 -9.64
N ASP A 9 -4.59 -22.43 -10.50
CA ASP A 9 -3.65 -22.57 -11.62
C ASP A 9 -3.75 -21.39 -12.58
N LEU A 10 -4.98 -20.95 -12.90
CA LEU A 10 -5.20 -19.81 -13.79
C LEU A 10 -4.65 -18.52 -13.19
N GLN A 11 -4.89 -18.28 -11.89
CA GLN A 11 -4.38 -17.11 -11.18
C GLN A 11 -2.85 -17.13 -11.09
N ALA A 12 -2.23 -18.29 -10.82
CA ALA A 12 -0.78 -18.46 -10.83
C ALA A 12 -0.18 -18.22 -12.23
N GLY A 13 -0.85 -18.74 -13.26
CA GLY A 13 -0.53 -18.49 -14.66
C GLY A 13 -0.57 -17.01 -15.01
N PHE A 14 -1.62 -16.32 -14.57
CA PHE A 14 -1.80 -14.89 -14.78
C PHE A 14 -0.79 -14.05 -14.03
N TYR A 15 -0.43 -14.44 -12.81
CA TYR A 15 0.68 -13.81 -12.09
C TYR A 15 1.96 -13.80 -12.92
N ASN A 16 2.38 -14.98 -13.41
CA ASN A 16 3.59 -15.10 -14.20
C ASN A 16 3.52 -14.30 -15.52
N ALA A 17 2.39 -14.39 -16.22
CA ALA A 17 2.17 -13.69 -17.48
C ALA A 17 2.16 -12.16 -17.31
N LEU A 18 1.49 -11.65 -16.28
CA LEU A 18 1.43 -10.23 -15.98
C LEU A 18 2.81 -9.71 -15.55
N ALA A 19 3.49 -10.39 -14.62
CA ALA A 19 4.85 -10.00 -14.19
C ALA A 19 5.79 -9.88 -15.40
N GLN A 20 5.86 -10.94 -16.22
CA GLN A 20 6.68 -10.96 -17.42
C GLN A 20 6.26 -9.88 -18.44
N GLY A 21 4.96 -9.72 -18.66
CA GLY A 21 4.40 -8.72 -19.59
C GLY A 21 4.68 -7.28 -19.19
N LEU A 22 4.87 -7.01 -17.90
CA LEU A 22 5.28 -5.71 -17.37
C LEU A 22 6.81 -5.52 -17.36
N GLY A 23 7.57 -6.59 -17.57
CA GLY A 23 9.04 -6.59 -17.63
C GLY A 23 9.73 -7.09 -16.36
N TYR A 24 9.01 -7.76 -15.47
CA TYR A 24 9.54 -8.36 -14.24
C TYR A 24 9.83 -9.84 -14.40
N SER A 25 10.81 -10.33 -13.65
CA SER A 25 11.05 -11.75 -13.45
C SER A 25 10.05 -12.32 -12.44
N ASN A 26 9.85 -13.64 -12.45
CA ASN A 26 9.01 -14.29 -11.43
C ASN A 26 9.65 -14.29 -10.03
N GLN A 27 10.95 -13.97 -9.91
CA GLN A 27 11.66 -13.82 -8.64
C GLN A 27 11.58 -12.39 -8.09
N ASP A 28 11.23 -11.42 -8.94
CA ASP A 28 11.03 -10.05 -8.49
C ASP A 28 9.87 -10.03 -7.50
N PRO A 29 9.92 -9.19 -6.45
CA PRO A 29 8.91 -9.16 -5.41
C PRO A 29 7.66 -8.41 -5.86
N PHE A 30 7.11 -8.81 -7.00
CA PHE A 30 5.89 -8.27 -7.58
C PHE A 30 4.66 -8.86 -6.88
N GLN A 31 3.67 -8.02 -6.60
CA GLN A 31 2.39 -8.45 -6.09
C GLN A 31 1.28 -7.85 -6.92
N ILE A 32 0.32 -8.68 -7.33
CA ILE A 32 -0.88 -8.22 -8.02
C ILE A 32 -1.81 -7.57 -7.01
N ILE A 33 -2.41 -6.44 -7.37
CA ILE A 33 -3.42 -5.76 -6.56
C ILE A 33 -4.76 -5.87 -7.27
N GLN A 34 -5.73 -6.55 -6.64
CA GLN A 34 -7.06 -6.84 -7.18
C GLN A 34 -8.10 -6.76 -6.07
N PRO A 35 -9.36 -6.34 -6.26
CA PRO A 35 -9.87 -5.60 -7.42
C PRO A 35 -9.05 -4.35 -7.70
N SER A 36 -9.00 -3.92 -8.95
CA SER A 36 -8.31 -2.70 -9.38
C SER A 36 -9.36 -1.67 -9.81
N PRO A 37 -10.04 -1.02 -8.85
CA PRO A 37 -10.94 0.08 -9.18
C PRO A 37 -10.13 1.25 -9.76
N PRO A 38 -10.78 2.10 -10.57
CA PRO A 38 -10.14 3.27 -11.13
C PRO A 38 -9.83 4.31 -10.07
N LEU A 39 -8.65 4.92 -10.17
CA LEU A 39 -8.31 6.13 -9.41
C LEU A 39 -8.99 7.33 -10.05
N THR A 40 -10.21 7.63 -9.61
CA THR A 40 -10.95 8.82 -10.05
C THR A 40 -10.24 10.07 -9.54
N GLY A 41 -10.02 11.04 -10.44
CA GLY A 41 -9.55 12.36 -10.03
C GLY A 41 -10.59 13.10 -9.19
N GLY A 42 -10.19 14.23 -8.61
CA GLY A 42 -11.02 15.02 -7.70
C GLY A 42 -10.28 15.32 -6.41
N ASP A 43 -11.00 15.84 -5.42
CA ASP A 43 -10.43 16.31 -4.16
C ASP A 43 -9.82 15.16 -3.34
N ASP A 44 -10.35 13.94 -3.46
CA ASP A 44 -9.89 12.75 -2.71
C ASP A 44 -8.88 11.89 -3.49
N ALA A 45 -8.39 12.35 -4.65
CA ALA A 45 -7.57 11.53 -5.54
C ALA A 45 -6.20 11.15 -4.93
N ASP A 46 -5.64 12.05 -4.12
CA ASP A 46 -4.42 11.78 -3.36
C ASP A 46 -4.67 10.74 -2.28
N GLU A 47 -5.77 10.85 -1.52
CA GLU A 47 -6.11 9.89 -0.47
C GLU A 47 -6.31 8.48 -1.02
N LEU A 48 -7.00 8.34 -2.15
CA LEU A 48 -7.19 7.05 -2.81
C LEU A 48 -5.86 6.44 -3.29
N LEU A 49 -4.95 7.26 -3.83
CA LEU A 49 -3.62 6.82 -4.23
C LEU A 49 -2.78 6.39 -3.01
N TRP A 50 -2.81 7.19 -1.96
CA TRP A 50 -2.03 6.96 -0.73
C TRP A 50 -2.53 5.76 0.06
N ALA A 51 -3.82 5.44 0.01
CA ALA A 51 -4.37 4.24 0.63
C ALA A 51 -3.69 2.94 0.14
N TYR A 52 -3.28 2.88 -1.14
CA TYR A 52 -2.50 1.75 -1.66
C TYR A 52 -1.10 1.64 -1.04
N LEU A 53 -0.44 2.77 -0.78
CA LEU A 53 0.89 2.82 -0.16
C LEU A 53 0.83 2.59 1.35
N ASN A 54 -0.27 3.03 1.98
CA ASN A 54 -0.50 2.86 3.40
C ASN A 54 -0.88 1.42 3.77
N ASN A 55 -1.36 0.61 2.82
CA ASN A 55 -1.68 -0.79 3.09
C ASN A 55 -0.42 -1.67 3.01
N LEU A 56 -0.08 -2.34 4.11
CA LEU A 56 1.14 -3.15 4.17
C LEU A 56 0.94 -4.50 3.44
N PRO A 57 1.80 -4.84 2.46
CA PRO A 57 1.72 -6.09 1.72
C PRO A 57 1.77 -7.35 2.61
N VAL A 58 0.91 -8.32 2.29
CA VAL A 58 1.02 -9.69 2.83
C VAL A 58 1.98 -10.53 2.01
N ALA A 59 2.46 -11.66 2.56
CA ALA A 59 3.27 -12.62 1.81
C ALA A 59 2.40 -13.41 0.80
N SER A 60 1.97 -12.73 -0.26
CA SER A 60 1.13 -13.32 -1.31
C SER A 60 1.45 -12.81 -2.71
N LEU A 61 1.20 -13.62 -3.73
CA LEU A 61 1.19 -13.20 -5.14
C LEU A 61 0.08 -12.19 -5.47
N THR A 62 -1.03 -12.20 -4.71
CA THR A 62 -2.18 -11.33 -4.95
C THR A 62 -2.66 -10.75 -3.63
N GLN A 63 -2.80 -9.43 -3.59
CA GLN A 63 -3.38 -8.70 -2.47
C GLN A 63 -4.75 -8.18 -2.84
N ASN A 64 -5.70 -8.36 -1.90
CA ASN A 64 -6.99 -7.73 -2.03
C ASN A 64 -6.88 -6.23 -1.75
N THR A 65 -7.36 -5.39 -2.67
CA THR A 65 -7.44 -3.95 -2.42
C THR A 65 -8.29 -3.67 -1.20
N GLN A 66 -7.72 -2.98 -0.21
CA GLN A 66 -8.43 -2.47 0.96
C GLN A 66 -8.02 -1.01 1.16
N PHE A 67 -8.98 -0.09 1.04
CA PHE A 67 -8.76 1.35 1.20
C PHE A 67 -8.81 1.81 2.65
N SER A 68 -9.42 1.02 3.53
CA SER A 68 -9.59 1.35 4.95
C SER A 68 -9.54 0.09 5.79
N GLY A 69 -8.96 0.21 7.00
CA GLY A 69 -8.77 -0.91 7.92
C GLY A 69 -7.67 -1.87 7.47
N GLY A 70 -7.59 -3.05 8.11
CA GLY A 70 -6.50 -3.98 7.86
C GLY A 70 -5.16 -3.52 8.45
N ASN A 71 -4.07 -3.96 7.84
CA ASN A 71 -2.70 -3.73 8.30
C ASN A 71 -2.14 -2.44 7.65
N GLN A 72 -2.05 -1.35 8.40
CA GLN A 72 -1.82 -0.01 7.84
C GLN A 72 -0.50 0.58 8.35
N PHE A 73 0.35 1.03 7.42
CA PHE A 73 1.69 1.55 7.68
C PHE A 73 1.66 2.67 8.72
N LEU A 74 0.87 3.73 8.52
CA LEU A 74 0.81 4.83 9.47
C LEU A 74 0.38 4.37 10.89
N ALA A 75 -0.64 3.52 10.99
CA ALA A 75 -1.15 3.06 12.28
C ALA A 75 -0.11 2.19 13.01
N ASP A 76 0.56 1.28 12.30
CA ASP A 76 1.61 0.45 12.86
C ASP A 76 2.84 1.29 13.22
N TYR A 77 3.19 2.26 12.39
CA TYR A 77 4.29 3.20 12.66
C TYR A 77 4.02 4.05 13.90
N GLN A 78 2.79 4.55 14.10
CA GLN A 78 2.38 5.20 15.35
C GLN A 78 2.51 4.27 16.55
N GLY A 79 2.13 3.01 16.38
CA GLY A 79 2.34 1.95 17.37
C GLY A 79 3.82 1.83 17.76
N VAL A 80 4.72 1.74 16.77
CA VAL A 80 6.16 1.71 17.01
C VAL A 80 6.62 2.96 17.74
N MET A 81 6.27 4.16 17.25
CA MET A 81 6.68 5.42 17.89
C MET A 81 6.21 5.51 19.34
N SER A 82 5.03 4.98 19.68
CA SER A 82 4.53 4.91 21.06
C SER A 82 5.30 3.92 21.95
N ALA A 83 5.98 2.95 21.36
CA ALA A 83 6.74 1.91 22.04
C ALA A 83 8.24 2.24 22.17
N LEU A 84 8.70 3.32 21.53
CA LEU A 84 10.06 3.81 21.67
C LEU A 84 10.17 4.86 22.78
N GLN A 85 11.32 4.86 23.45
CA GLN A 85 11.72 5.87 24.41
C GLN A 85 12.60 6.89 23.69
N SER A 86 12.20 8.17 23.69
CA SER A 86 13.08 9.25 23.27
C SER A 86 14.25 9.39 24.24
N ALA A 87 15.37 9.91 23.76
CA ALA A 87 16.48 10.30 24.61
C ALA A 87 16.02 11.32 25.67
N PRO A 88 16.66 11.34 26.86
CA PRO A 88 16.34 12.34 27.89
C PRO A 88 16.47 13.76 27.33
N ASN A 89 15.42 14.55 27.49
CA ASN A 89 15.41 15.96 27.11
C ASN A 89 14.76 16.79 28.22
N ASN A 90 14.99 18.11 28.18
CA ASN A 90 14.49 19.04 29.18
C ASN A 90 13.28 19.85 28.70
N PHE A 91 12.64 19.51 27.58
CA PHE A 91 11.57 20.35 27.04
C PHE A 91 10.38 20.46 28.01
N GLN A 92 9.85 19.31 28.45
CA GLN A 92 8.73 19.28 29.39
C GLN A 92 9.07 19.94 30.73
N SER A 93 10.26 19.72 31.27
CA SER A 93 10.69 20.36 32.52
C SER A 93 10.93 21.85 32.37
N THR A 94 11.36 22.32 31.19
CA THR A 94 11.58 23.75 30.90
C THR A 94 10.29 24.54 30.84
N ILE A 95 9.24 24.00 30.20
CA ILE A 95 7.97 24.72 30.07
C ILE A 95 7.03 24.51 31.26
N GLY A 96 7.26 23.45 32.04
CA GLY A 96 6.46 23.08 33.20
C GLY A 96 5.19 22.29 32.83
N PRO A 97 4.61 21.56 33.80
CA PRO A 97 3.51 20.62 33.54
C PRO A 97 2.24 21.29 33.01
N THR A 98 1.92 22.50 33.45
CA THR A 98 0.72 23.22 33.00
C THR A 98 0.84 23.68 31.55
N CYS A 99 1.99 24.23 31.16
CA CYS A 99 2.23 24.61 29.77
C CYS A 99 2.34 23.38 28.86
N TRP A 100 2.94 22.29 29.36
CA TRP A 100 2.98 21.02 28.63
C TRP A 100 1.58 20.48 28.35
N ALA A 101 0.68 20.45 29.34
CA ALA A 101 -0.71 20.04 29.14
C ALA A 101 -1.44 20.94 28.14
N ALA A 102 -1.25 22.26 28.22
CA ALA A 102 -1.83 23.21 27.27
C ALA A 102 -1.29 23.02 25.85
N TYR A 103 0.01 22.76 25.70
CA TYR A 103 0.63 22.52 24.39
C TYR A 103 0.15 21.21 23.76
N GLN A 104 0.05 20.13 24.56
CA GLN A 104 -0.52 18.86 24.10
C GLN A 104 -1.97 19.01 23.64
N GLN A 105 -2.76 19.84 24.32
CA GLN A 105 -4.13 20.14 23.91
C GLN A 105 -4.16 21.00 22.64
N ALA A 106 -3.36 22.05 22.55
CA ALA A 106 -3.28 22.92 21.38
C ALA A 106 -2.83 22.18 20.11
N LEU A 107 -1.99 21.15 20.24
CA LEU A 107 -1.63 20.26 19.13
C LEU A 107 -2.82 19.43 18.65
N LYS A 108 -3.67 18.96 19.57
CA LYS A 108 -4.90 18.22 19.22
C LYS A 108 -5.95 19.10 18.58
N ASP A 109 -6.07 20.34 19.07
CA ASP A 109 -7.05 21.31 18.57
C ASP A 109 -6.55 22.05 17.30
N HIS A 110 -5.38 21.66 16.77
CA HIS A 110 -4.74 22.25 15.60
C HIS A 110 -4.45 23.76 15.72
N GLU A 111 -4.36 24.28 16.95
CA GLU A 111 -4.04 25.68 17.23
C GLU A 111 -2.55 25.99 17.03
N VAL A 112 -1.71 24.96 17.10
CA VAL A 112 -0.26 25.06 16.94
C VAL A 112 0.26 23.86 16.16
N LYS A 113 1.26 24.09 15.31
CA LYS A 113 1.99 23.01 14.62
C LYS A 113 3.14 22.52 15.48
N THR A 114 3.63 21.31 15.18
CA THR A 114 4.87 20.82 15.79
C THR A 114 6.05 21.71 15.40
N GLY A 115 7.03 21.82 16.30
CA GLY A 115 8.28 22.54 16.05
C GLY A 115 8.51 23.78 16.91
N ALA A 116 9.78 24.09 17.14
CA ALA A 116 10.22 25.16 18.04
C ALA A 116 9.65 26.55 17.69
N VAL A 117 9.58 26.89 16.40
CA VAL A 117 9.07 28.20 15.95
C VAL A 117 7.56 28.31 16.15
N ALA A 118 6.82 27.27 15.79
CA ALA A 118 5.37 27.21 15.98
C ALA A 118 5.01 27.27 17.47
N PHE A 119 5.67 26.45 18.29
CA PHE A 119 5.56 26.50 19.75
C PHE A 119 5.83 27.90 20.28
N ARG A 120 6.95 28.54 19.89
CA ARG A 120 7.30 29.89 20.37
C ARG A 120 6.19 30.90 20.08
N ASN A 121 5.73 30.92 18.82
CA ASN A 121 4.76 31.90 18.36
C ASN A 121 3.42 31.74 19.07
N TRP A 122 2.97 30.51 19.28
CA TRP A 122 1.76 30.21 20.06
C TRP A 122 1.96 30.52 21.55
N ALA A 123 3.06 30.07 22.15
CA ALA A 123 3.32 30.21 23.58
C ALA A 123 3.40 31.66 24.04
N LEU A 124 3.89 32.58 23.19
CA LEU A 124 3.94 34.02 23.49
C LEU A 124 2.57 34.61 23.86
N TYR A 125 1.48 34.05 23.32
CA TYR A 125 0.12 34.54 23.53
C TYR A 125 -0.74 33.61 24.39
N CYS A 126 -0.22 32.45 24.79
CA CYS A 126 -0.91 31.50 25.66
C CYS A 126 -0.51 31.73 27.12
N GLN A 127 -1.46 32.07 27.99
CA GLN A 127 -1.31 31.85 29.44
C GLN A 127 -1.70 30.39 29.70
N PRO A 128 -0.81 29.52 30.21
CA PRO A 128 0.30 29.77 31.15
C PRO A 128 1.73 29.71 30.54
N CYS A 129 1.87 29.69 29.22
CA CYS A 129 3.13 29.38 28.53
C CYS A 129 4.05 30.59 28.25
N SER A 130 3.52 31.82 28.27
CA SER A 130 4.23 33.01 27.77
C SER A 130 5.58 33.26 28.42
N ALA A 131 5.73 32.98 29.73
CA ALA A 131 6.97 33.17 30.46
C ALA A 131 8.11 32.24 29.98
N ASN A 132 7.75 31.07 29.43
CA ASN A 132 8.69 30.04 28.98
C ASN A 132 8.72 29.90 27.45
N ALA A 133 8.15 30.84 26.70
CA ALA A 133 8.01 30.70 25.25
C ALA A 133 9.36 30.55 24.53
N THR A 134 10.36 31.39 24.86
CA THR A 134 11.68 31.36 24.22
C THR A 134 12.57 30.23 24.74
N SER A 135 12.60 30.00 26.06
CA SER A 135 13.36 28.91 26.67
C SER A 135 12.81 27.55 26.25
N GLY A 136 11.48 27.40 26.26
CA GLY A 136 10.77 26.22 25.77
C GLY A 136 11.02 25.97 24.29
N ALA A 137 10.99 26.99 23.43
CA ALA A 137 11.33 26.82 22.02
C ALA A 137 12.75 26.33 21.81
N SER A 138 13.71 26.84 22.59
CA SER A 138 15.11 26.39 22.53
C SER A 138 15.26 24.95 23.00
N ALA A 139 14.58 24.58 24.10
CA ALA A 139 14.55 23.20 24.60
C ALA A 139 13.86 22.24 23.63
N LEU A 140 12.77 22.67 22.96
CA LEU A 140 12.11 21.89 21.92
C LEU A 140 13.01 21.69 20.70
N ALA A 141 13.71 22.73 20.26
CA ALA A 141 14.67 22.63 19.15
C ALA A 141 15.78 21.62 19.46
N ALA A 142 16.29 21.61 20.69
CA ALA A 142 17.27 20.63 21.14
C ALA A 142 16.68 19.22 21.21
N ALA A 143 15.47 19.06 21.75
CA ALA A 143 14.78 17.76 21.84
C ALA A 143 14.52 17.16 20.45
N MET A 144 14.19 17.99 19.46
CA MET A 144 13.97 17.55 18.07
C MET A 144 15.24 17.08 17.34
N LEU A 145 16.43 17.22 17.94
CA LEU A 145 17.64 16.58 17.42
C LEU A 145 17.62 15.06 17.62
N ASP A 146 16.90 14.56 18.63
CA ASP A 146 16.64 13.13 18.78
C ASP A 146 15.62 12.67 17.72
N PRO A 147 15.99 11.73 16.83
CA PRO A 147 15.09 11.20 15.82
C PRO A 147 13.80 10.60 16.39
N VAL A 148 13.85 9.92 17.54
CA VAL A 148 12.65 9.30 18.13
C VAL A 148 11.69 10.37 18.61
N PHE A 149 12.18 11.37 19.35
CA PHE A 149 11.36 12.49 19.80
C PHE A 149 10.72 13.24 18.62
N ALA A 150 11.52 13.56 17.59
CA ALA A 150 11.01 14.22 16.39
C ALA A 150 9.93 13.41 15.69
N ALA A 151 10.14 12.10 15.54
CA ALA A 151 9.17 11.19 14.92
C ALA A 151 7.86 11.06 15.70
N GLN A 152 7.94 10.95 17.03
CA GLN A 152 6.76 10.93 17.92
C GLN A 152 5.92 12.21 17.76
N MET A 153 6.57 13.37 17.71
CA MET A 153 5.88 14.64 17.48
C MET A 153 5.24 14.67 16.09
N ASN A 154 5.99 14.30 15.04
CA ASN A 154 5.54 14.40 13.65
C ASN A 154 4.36 13.49 13.31
N VAL A 155 4.27 12.32 13.94
CA VAL A 155 3.22 11.34 13.61
C VAL A 155 1.90 11.60 14.35
N THR A 156 1.93 12.37 15.45
CA THR A 156 0.77 12.60 16.33
C THR A 156 -0.42 13.29 15.64
N PRO A 157 -0.25 14.26 14.72
CA PRO A 157 -1.38 14.91 14.05
C PRO A 157 -2.21 13.99 13.14
N TYR A 158 -1.68 12.84 12.75
CA TYR A 158 -2.26 11.98 11.73
C TYR A 158 -3.17 10.90 12.31
N LYS A 159 -4.21 10.49 11.58
CA LYS A 159 -5.12 9.40 11.96
C LYS A 159 -4.37 8.05 12.09
N PRO A 160 -4.73 7.15 13.02
CA PRO A 160 -5.87 7.23 13.93
C PRO A 160 -5.68 8.05 15.22
N VAL A 161 -4.47 8.50 15.57
CA VAL A 161 -4.23 9.26 16.81
C VAL A 161 -4.75 10.69 16.72
N GLY A 162 -4.48 11.39 15.61
CA GLY A 162 -4.97 12.73 15.31
C GLY A 162 -6.03 12.72 14.20
N ASP A 163 -6.18 13.85 13.49
CA ASP A 163 -7.25 14.06 12.51
C ASP A 163 -6.77 14.18 11.06
N GLU A 164 -5.47 14.42 10.85
CA GLU A 164 -4.91 14.59 9.51
C GLU A 164 -4.88 13.25 8.74
N PRO A 165 -5.23 13.23 7.44
CA PRO A 165 -5.11 12.03 6.62
C PRO A 165 -3.63 11.68 6.40
N VAL A 166 -3.33 10.40 6.17
CA VAL A 166 -1.98 9.98 5.77
C VAL A 166 -1.58 10.66 4.47
N THR A 167 -0.35 11.15 4.40
CA THR A 167 0.18 11.82 3.19
C THR A 167 1.40 11.11 2.63
N PHE A 168 1.55 11.08 1.31
CA PHE A 168 2.78 10.69 0.61
C PHE A 168 3.13 11.71 -0.48
N SER A 169 4.39 11.75 -0.90
CA SER A 169 4.84 12.62 -1.97
C SER A 169 5.73 11.88 -2.98
N PRO A 170 5.57 12.09 -4.29
CA PRO A 170 4.60 12.98 -4.93
C PRO A 170 3.15 12.43 -4.92
N GLY A 171 2.15 13.30 -5.17
CA GLY A 171 0.73 12.94 -5.25
C GLY A 171 0.21 12.61 -6.67
N TYR A 172 -1.10 12.42 -6.78
CA TYR A 172 -1.90 12.03 -7.94
C TYR A 172 -1.62 12.89 -9.17
N SER A 173 -1.59 14.23 -9.04
CA SER A 173 -1.37 15.12 -10.20
C SER A 173 -0.02 14.86 -10.88
N LYS A 174 1.03 14.67 -10.07
CA LYS A 174 2.36 14.33 -10.57
C LYS A 174 2.39 12.90 -11.12
N MET A 175 1.77 11.96 -10.43
CA MET A 175 1.60 10.57 -10.89
C MET A 175 0.98 10.53 -12.29
N LEU A 176 -0.16 11.21 -12.49
CA LEU A 176 -0.86 11.24 -13.77
C LEU A 176 -0.03 11.89 -14.88
N THR A 177 0.75 12.92 -14.55
CA THR A 177 1.67 13.57 -15.49
C THR A 177 2.78 12.62 -15.96
N LEU A 178 3.34 11.82 -15.03
CA LEU A 178 4.35 10.82 -15.35
C LEU A 178 3.75 9.65 -16.12
N LEU A 179 2.54 9.21 -15.73
CA LEU A 179 1.85 8.07 -16.34
C LEU A 179 1.57 8.32 -17.82
N LYS A 180 1.16 9.54 -18.19
CA LYS A 180 0.94 9.93 -19.60
C LYS A 180 2.20 9.81 -20.49
N LYS A 181 3.39 9.79 -19.90
CA LYS A 181 4.69 9.67 -20.60
C LYS A 181 5.30 8.28 -20.48
N ALA A 182 4.70 7.39 -19.69
CA ALA A 182 5.26 6.08 -19.41
C ALA A 182 5.10 5.15 -20.63
N PRO A 183 5.99 4.18 -20.82
CA PRO A 183 5.98 3.31 -22.00
C PRO A 183 4.77 2.38 -22.01
N SER A 184 4.41 1.91 -23.21
CA SER A 184 3.40 0.88 -23.38
C SER A 184 3.92 -0.49 -22.96
N ARG A 185 3.00 -1.35 -22.53
CA ARG A 185 3.23 -2.76 -22.24
C ARG A 185 2.08 -3.59 -22.80
N SER A 186 2.39 -4.79 -23.26
CA SER A 186 1.39 -5.73 -23.73
C SER A 186 1.91 -7.16 -23.60
N PHE A 187 1.00 -8.10 -23.37
CA PHE A 187 1.32 -9.51 -23.38
C PHE A 187 0.12 -10.31 -23.89
N GLU A 188 0.41 -11.52 -24.35
CA GLU A 188 -0.59 -12.46 -24.81
C GLU A 188 -0.24 -13.86 -24.30
N VAL A 189 -1.26 -14.58 -23.83
CA VAL A 189 -1.17 -15.98 -23.41
C VAL A 189 -2.25 -16.74 -24.14
N SER A 190 -1.86 -17.72 -24.95
CA SER A 190 -2.78 -18.65 -25.59
C SER A 190 -3.27 -19.71 -24.59
N ALA A 191 -4.43 -20.30 -24.87
CA ALA A 191 -5.12 -21.22 -23.95
C ALA A 191 -4.29 -22.41 -23.44
N SER A 192 -3.31 -22.90 -24.23
CA SER A 192 -2.44 -24.02 -23.89
C SER A 192 -1.07 -23.62 -23.33
N ASN A 193 -0.82 -22.31 -23.16
CA ASN A 193 0.53 -21.79 -22.94
C ASN A 193 0.75 -21.17 -21.55
N TRP A 194 -0.03 -21.58 -20.55
CA TRP A 194 0.12 -21.03 -19.20
C TRP A 194 1.35 -21.59 -18.49
N GLN A 195 2.12 -20.72 -17.84
CA GLN A 195 3.15 -21.10 -16.89
C GLN A 195 2.60 -20.93 -15.47
N THR A 196 2.21 -22.03 -14.83
CA THR A 196 1.55 -22.01 -13.51
C THR A 196 2.51 -22.27 -12.34
N ASP A 197 3.77 -22.61 -12.63
CA ASP A 197 4.77 -22.80 -11.58
C ASP A 197 5.14 -21.47 -10.92
N VAL A 198 4.78 -21.35 -9.64
CA VAL A 198 5.06 -20.20 -8.78
C VAL A 198 5.97 -20.55 -7.61
N SER A 199 6.56 -21.75 -7.58
CA SER A 199 7.43 -22.21 -6.50
C SER A 199 8.68 -21.36 -6.30
N LYS A 200 9.14 -20.68 -7.37
CA LYS A 200 10.31 -19.79 -7.37
C LYS A 200 9.99 -18.32 -7.13
N THR A 201 8.72 -17.98 -6.90
CA THR A 201 8.33 -16.61 -6.60
C THR A 201 8.81 -16.18 -5.22
N TRP A 202 8.82 -14.87 -4.97
CA TRP A 202 9.22 -14.29 -3.69
C TRP A 202 8.36 -14.78 -2.49
N THR A 203 7.17 -15.33 -2.75
CA THR A 203 6.29 -15.95 -1.75
C THR A 203 6.23 -17.47 -1.82
N GLN A 204 7.03 -18.09 -2.71
CA GLN A 204 7.00 -19.53 -2.98
C GLN A 204 5.61 -20.04 -3.37
N GLY A 205 4.82 -19.20 -4.04
CA GLY A 205 3.48 -19.54 -4.51
C GLY A 205 2.36 -19.28 -3.51
N SER A 206 2.64 -18.63 -2.37
CA SER A 206 1.61 -18.32 -1.39
C SER A 206 0.57 -17.34 -1.96
N THR A 207 -0.71 -17.65 -1.77
CA THR A 207 -1.86 -16.84 -2.18
C THR A 207 -2.73 -16.51 -0.97
N SER A 208 -3.04 -15.23 -0.74
CA SER A 208 -4.20 -14.84 0.07
C SER A 208 -5.48 -15.00 -0.74
N GLY A 209 -6.62 -15.13 -0.07
CA GLY A 209 -7.90 -15.39 -0.74
C GLY A 209 -8.17 -14.41 -1.87
N PHE A 210 -8.53 -14.93 -3.04
CA PHE A 210 -8.89 -14.20 -4.24
C PHE A 210 -10.28 -14.65 -4.71
N PHE A 211 -10.90 -13.87 -5.59
CA PHE A 211 -12.23 -14.19 -6.13
C PHE A 211 -12.17 -15.19 -7.29
N GLY A 212 -13.30 -15.80 -7.60
CA GLY A 212 -13.48 -16.57 -8.82
C GLY A 212 -13.69 -15.69 -10.05
N LEU A 213 -14.61 -16.08 -10.95
CA LEU A 213 -14.83 -15.39 -12.22
C LEU A 213 -15.28 -13.92 -12.05
N TRP A 214 -16.05 -13.59 -11.00
CA TRP A 214 -16.44 -12.21 -10.68
C TRP A 214 -16.14 -11.83 -9.24
N GLY A 215 -16.14 -10.53 -8.94
CA GLY A 215 -15.90 -10.01 -7.59
C GLY A 215 -16.86 -10.62 -6.57
N GLY A 216 -16.33 -11.13 -5.44
CA GLY A 216 -17.11 -11.80 -4.40
C GLY A 216 -17.49 -13.26 -4.69
N SER A 217 -17.24 -13.80 -5.89
CA SER A 217 -17.47 -15.22 -6.17
C SER A 217 -16.38 -16.11 -5.58
N SER A 218 -16.72 -17.37 -5.27
CA SER A 218 -15.72 -18.38 -4.90
C SER A 218 -14.90 -18.80 -6.12
N SER A 219 -13.58 -18.94 -5.93
CA SER A 219 -12.67 -19.53 -6.91
C SER A 219 -13.01 -20.99 -7.23
N SER A 220 -13.63 -21.71 -6.30
CA SER A 220 -14.07 -23.11 -6.45
C SER A 220 -15.53 -23.26 -6.88
N SER A 221 -16.22 -22.18 -7.24
CA SER A 221 -17.60 -22.29 -7.74
C SER A 221 -17.62 -23.05 -9.09
N SER A 222 -18.73 -23.73 -9.40
CA SER A 222 -18.85 -24.51 -10.64
C SER A 222 -18.56 -23.68 -11.89
N ILE A 223 -19.05 -22.43 -11.96
CA ILE A 223 -18.81 -21.53 -13.10
C ILE A 223 -17.35 -21.06 -13.12
N SER A 224 -16.75 -20.77 -11.96
CA SER A 224 -15.33 -20.39 -11.87
C SER A 224 -14.42 -21.53 -12.35
N GLU A 225 -14.64 -22.75 -11.88
CA GLU A 225 -13.86 -23.93 -12.26
C GLU A 225 -14.05 -24.27 -13.75
N LYS A 226 -15.28 -24.17 -14.24
CA LYS A 226 -15.59 -24.34 -15.68
C LYS A 226 -14.89 -23.29 -16.54
N PHE A 227 -14.84 -22.04 -16.09
CA PHE A 227 -14.09 -20.98 -16.78
C PHE A 227 -12.60 -21.31 -16.83
N ALA A 228 -12.00 -21.64 -15.68
CA ALA A 228 -10.56 -21.84 -15.58
C ALA A 228 -10.07 -23.07 -16.36
N SER A 229 -10.78 -24.18 -16.25
CA SER A 229 -10.46 -25.43 -16.98
C SER A 229 -10.86 -25.40 -18.46
N GLY A 230 -11.67 -24.42 -18.88
CA GLY A 230 -12.25 -24.30 -20.20
C GLY A 230 -11.31 -23.88 -21.34
N GLY A 231 -10.02 -23.72 -21.08
CA GLY A 231 -9.06 -23.18 -22.05
C GLY A 231 -9.20 -21.66 -22.20
N VAL A 232 -8.51 -20.93 -21.33
CA VAL A 232 -8.56 -19.46 -21.25
C VAL A 232 -7.39 -18.84 -21.99
N SER A 233 -7.62 -17.93 -22.92
CA SER A 233 -6.59 -17.05 -23.48
C SER A 233 -6.73 -15.62 -22.98
N VAL A 234 -5.61 -14.91 -22.85
CA VAL A 234 -5.57 -13.51 -22.43
C VAL A 234 -4.76 -12.72 -23.44
N LYS A 235 -5.31 -11.58 -23.87
CA LYS A 235 -4.58 -10.54 -24.58
C LYS A 235 -4.74 -9.25 -23.81
N ALA A 236 -3.63 -8.71 -23.31
CA ALA A 236 -3.62 -7.50 -22.50
C ALA A 236 -2.72 -6.45 -23.14
N SER A 237 -3.20 -5.21 -23.16
CA SER A 237 -2.46 -4.04 -23.62
C SER A 237 -2.72 -2.87 -22.69
N PHE A 238 -1.67 -2.09 -22.46
CA PHE A 238 -1.67 -0.88 -21.66
C PHE A 238 -0.86 0.16 -22.43
N ASP A 239 -1.48 1.27 -22.83
CA ASP A 239 -0.75 2.34 -23.55
C ASP A 239 0.36 2.94 -22.70
N ASN A 240 0.14 3.00 -21.38
CA ASN A 240 1.16 3.46 -20.44
C ASN A 240 1.14 2.61 -19.16
N VAL A 241 2.33 2.19 -18.72
CA VAL A 241 2.55 1.57 -17.40
C VAL A 241 3.66 2.32 -16.68
N LEU A 242 3.34 2.85 -15.51
CA LEU A 242 4.27 3.58 -14.65
C LEU A 242 4.55 2.79 -13.36
N PRO A 243 5.81 2.41 -13.10
CA PRO A 243 6.30 2.16 -11.75
C PRO A 243 6.37 3.51 -11.01
N PHE A 244 5.43 3.74 -10.10
CA PHE A 244 5.27 4.98 -9.38
C PHE A 244 5.76 4.85 -7.95
N ASN A 245 6.77 5.65 -7.60
CA ASN A 245 7.33 5.69 -6.26
C ASN A 245 6.85 6.97 -5.57
N ALA A 246 6.37 6.83 -4.34
CA ALA A 246 6.15 7.94 -3.45
C ALA A 246 6.71 7.61 -2.07
N THR A 247 7.21 8.62 -1.40
CA THR A 247 7.73 8.51 -0.03
C THR A 247 6.66 8.96 0.94
N PRO A 248 6.61 8.38 2.14
CA PRO A 248 5.85 8.96 3.25
C PRO A 248 6.11 10.46 3.41
N GLY A 249 5.07 11.21 3.79
CA GLY A 249 5.16 12.64 4.09
C GLY A 249 5.82 12.92 5.45
N ASP A 250 5.55 14.10 5.99
CA ASP A 250 6.23 14.62 7.20
C ASP A 250 6.00 13.76 8.45
N TRP A 251 4.94 12.95 8.47
CA TRP A 251 4.62 12.02 9.56
C TRP A 251 5.70 10.95 9.79
N TYR A 252 6.55 10.67 8.80
CA TYR A 252 7.48 9.56 8.83
C TYR A 252 8.94 10.01 8.99
N SER A 253 9.68 9.31 9.84
CA SER A 253 11.13 9.44 10.00
C SER A 253 11.82 8.10 9.73
N SER A 254 12.59 8.03 8.63
CA SER A 254 13.41 6.85 8.31
C SER A 254 14.49 6.61 9.35
N SER A 255 15.05 7.66 9.95
CA SER A 255 16.07 7.53 10.99
C SER A 255 15.51 6.90 12.26
N ALA A 256 14.35 7.36 12.76
CA ALA A 256 13.73 6.78 13.95
C ALA A 256 13.31 5.32 13.69
N PHE A 257 12.72 5.07 12.52
CA PHE A 257 12.27 3.73 12.15
C PHE A 257 13.43 2.76 11.92
N GLY A 258 14.50 3.24 11.28
CA GLY A 258 15.76 2.52 11.11
C GLY A 258 16.40 2.18 12.45
N MET A 259 16.40 3.09 13.43
CA MET A 259 16.87 2.78 14.78
C MET A 259 16.03 1.69 15.44
N ALA A 260 14.70 1.78 15.33
CA ALA A 260 13.80 0.75 15.85
C ALA A 260 14.10 -0.62 15.23
N PHE A 261 14.28 -0.69 13.91
CA PHE A 261 14.56 -1.91 13.17
C PHE A 261 15.95 -2.50 13.49
N ASN A 262 16.99 -1.67 13.62
CA ASN A 262 18.36 -2.15 13.79
C ASN A 262 18.76 -2.48 15.24
N ASN A 263 17.90 -2.24 16.23
CA ASN A 263 18.19 -2.46 17.65
C ASN A 263 17.17 -3.40 18.31
N PRO A 264 17.14 -4.70 17.94
CA PRO A 264 16.16 -5.65 18.47
C PRO A 264 16.29 -5.80 19.99
N GLY A 265 15.19 -5.54 20.70
CA GLY A 265 15.07 -5.73 22.16
C GLY A 265 15.95 -4.80 23.01
N LYS A 266 16.52 -3.75 22.41
CA LYS A 266 17.39 -2.77 23.07
C LYS A 266 16.83 -1.36 22.89
N ALA A 267 17.41 -0.38 23.58
CA ALA A 267 17.12 1.03 23.30
C ALA A 267 17.16 1.30 21.77
N PRO A 268 16.16 2.00 21.21
CA PRO A 268 15.19 2.84 21.90
C PRO A 268 13.90 2.12 22.35
N TRP A 269 13.79 0.79 22.23
CA TRP A 269 12.58 0.09 22.67
C TRP A 269 12.37 0.20 24.19
N THR A 270 11.14 0.49 24.59
CA THR A 270 10.72 0.47 26.00
C THR A 270 10.59 -0.96 26.52
N SER A 271 10.94 -1.19 27.79
CA SER A 271 10.67 -2.45 28.47
C SER A 271 9.18 -2.59 28.80
N ASN A 272 8.61 -3.79 28.66
CA ASN A 272 7.23 -4.13 29.02
C ASN A 272 6.12 -3.52 28.14
N ASN A 273 6.42 -3.11 26.90
CA ASN A 273 5.41 -2.74 25.91
C ASN A 273 4.97 -4.00 25.10
N PRO A 274 3.67 -4.21 24.82
CA PRO A 274 3.23 -5.29 23.93
C PRO A 274 3.71 -5.14 22.47
N ILE A 275 3.98 -3.91 22.04
CA ILE A 275 4.60 -3.60 20.75
C ILE A 275 6.11 -3.70 20.94
N THR A 276 6.70 -4.70 20.32
CA THR A 276 8.12 -5.04 20.41
C THR A 276 8.72 -5.19 19.03
N TRP A 277 10.04 -5.32 18.96
CA TRP A 277 10.71 -5.65 17.70
C TRP A 277 10.14 -6.92 17.06
N ASP A 278 9.88 -7.97 17.85
CA ASP A 278 9.39 -9.25 17.35
C ASP A 278 7.95 -9.17 16.83
N THR A 279 7.08 -8.43 17.52
CA THR A 279 5.68 -8.22 17.09
C THR A 279 5.57 -7.20 15.95
N THR A 280 6.63 -6.45 15.67
CA THR A 280 6.68 -5.46 14.58
C THR A 280 7.36 -6.02 13.33
N PHE A 281 8.63 -6.43 13.45
CA PHE A 281 9.50 -6.80 12.34
C PHE A 281 9.84 -8.29 12.30
N GLY A 282 9.57 -9.02 13.39
CA GLY A 282 9.81 -10.45 13.47
C GLY A 282 8.97 -11.24 12.46
N LYS A 283 9.16 -12.57 12.47
CA LYS A 283 8.52 -13.50 11.50
C LYS A 283 6.99 -13.38 11.41
N ASN A 284 6.34 -12.98 12.51
CA ASN A 284 4.89 -12.80 12.59
C ASN A 284 4.50 -11.33 12.82
N GLY A 285 5.43 -10.41 12.59
CA GLY A 285 5.19 -8.98 12.84
C GLY A 285 4.26 -8.34 11.82
N ASN A 286 3.64 -7.23 12.19
CA ASN A 286 2.75 -6.45 11.32
C ASN A 286 3.50 -5.64 10.25
N MET A 287 4.76 -5.26 10.47
CA MET A 287 5.54 -4.42 9.56
C MET A 287 6.66 -5.17 8.83
N GLN A 288 6.37 -6.36 8.31
CA GLN A 288 7.37 -7.19 7.62
C GLN A 288 7.69 -6.73 6.19
N ARG A 289 6.76 -6.01 5.54
CA ARG A 289 6.80 -5.74 4.10
C ARG A 289 6.18 -4.38 3.79
N PHE A 290 6.69 -3.73 2.75
CA PHE A 290 6.27 -2.39 2.34
C PHE A 290 6.07 -2.34 0.82
N ALA A 291 5.03 -1.63 0.37
CA ALA A 291 4.89 -1.28 -1.04
C ALA A 291 5.86 -0.13 -1.37
N SER A 292 6.87 -0.43 -2.18
CA SER A 292 7.91 0.53 -2.58
C SER A 292 7.59 1.28 -3.87
N SER A 293 6.84 0.62 -4.75
CA SER A 293 6.43 1.14 -6.04
C SER A 293 5.05 0.60 -6.38
N LEU A 294 4.14 1.45 -6.82
CA LEU A 294 2.87 1.03 -7.39
C LEU A 294 3.00 0.89 -8.91
N LEU A 295 2.43 -0.16 -9.47
CA LEU A 295 2.34 -0.37 -10.91
C LEU A 295 1.00 0.16 -11.38
N ILE A 296 1.03 1.31 -12.07
CA ILE A 296 -0.16 2.04 -12.46
C ILE A 296 -0.28 2.02 -13.97
N ALA A 297 -1.43 1.56 -14.48
CA ALA A 297 -1.73 1.48 -15.89
C ALA A 297 -2.72 2.57 -16.35
N ASN A 298 -2.58 3.00 -17.59
CA ASN A 298 -3.52 3.89 -18.28
C ASN A 298 -3.96 3.26 -19.60
N LYS A 299 -5.21 3.54 -19.99
CA LYS A 299 -5.85 2.98 -21.20
C LYS A 299 -5.63 1.47 -21.32
N MET A 300 -6.06 0.78 -20.27
CA MET A 300 -6.06 -0.67 -20.23
C MET A 300 -7.05 -1.19 -21.28
N ASN A 301 -6.66 -2.22 -22.03
CA ASN A 301 -7.52 -2.98 -22.91
C ASN A 301 -7.13 -4.46 -22.82
N ILE A 302 -7.98 -5.24 -22.17
CA ILE A 302 -7.79 -6.65 -21.91
C ILE A 302 -8.96 -7.42 -22.49
N SER A 303 -8.64 -8.44 -23.28
CA SER A 303 -9.58 -9.42 -23.79
C SER A 303 -9.22 -10.79 -23.23
N VAL A 304 -10.17 -11.44 -22.57
CA VAL A 304 -10.04 -12.80 -22.06
C VAL A 304 -11.08 -13.67 -22.76
N VAL A 305 -10.65 -14.75 -23.41
CA VAL A 305 -11.56 -15.67 -24.12
C VAL A 305 -11.52 -17.02 -23.42
N SER A 306 -12.69 -17.58 -23.10
CA SER A 306 -12.81 -18.96 -22.61
C SER A 306 -13.44 -19.83 -23.68
N ALA A 307 -12.84 -20.98 -23.96
CA ALA A 307 -13.40 -21.95 -24.90
C ALA A 307 -14.49 -22.85 -24.26
N ALA A 308 -14.76 -22.70 -22.96
CA ALA A 308 -15.90 -23.34 -22.31
C ALA A 308 -17.22 -22.90 -22.93
N GLN A 309 -18.18 -23.82 -23.02
CA GLN A 309 -19.53 -23.56 -23.50
C GLN A 309 -20.47 -23.39 -22.30
N TYR A 310 -21.09 -22.21 -22.19
CA TYR A 310 -22.00 -21.87 -21.10
C TYR A 310 -23.47 -22.05 -21.52
N SER A 311 -24.29 -22.64 -20.64
CA SER A 311 -25.74 -22.69 -20.82
C SER A 311 -26.36 -21.29 -20.73
N GLN A 312 -27.61 -21.11 -21.19
CA GLN A 312 -28.27 -19.80 -21.13
C GLN A 312 -28.43 -19.29 -19.68
N GLU A 313 -28.62 -20.21 -18.74
CA GLU A 313 -28.70 -19.92 -17.31
C GLU A 313 -27.35 -19.44 -16.77
N GLU A 314 -26.26 -20.13 -17.11
CA GLU A 314 -24.89 -19.72 -16.74
C GLU A 314 -24.52 -18.37 -17.36
N GLN A 315 -24.87 -18.15 -18.64
CA GLN A 315 -24.66 -16.87 -19.32
C GLN A 315 -25.39 -15.72 -18.60
N SER A 316 -26.66 -15.94 -18.24
CA SER A 316 -27.47 -14.97 -17.50
C SER A 316 -26.90 -14.69 -16.10
N GLN A 317 -26.38 -15.72 -15.43
CA GLN A 317 -25.72 -15.58 -14.13
C GLN A 317 -24.42 -14.77 -14.25
N ILE A 318 -23.60 -15.02 -15.27
CA ILE A 318 -22.37 -14.25 -15.50
C ILE A 318 -22.70 -12.79 -15.81
N GLN A 319 -23.66 -12.54 -16.71
CA GLN A 319 -24.06 -11.19 -17.10
C GLN A 319 -24.69 -10.39 -15.96
N SER A 320 -25.48 -11.03 -15.09
CA SER A 320 -26.05 -10.37 -13.91
C SER A 320 -24.99 -10.02 -12.86
N ASN A 321 -23.87 -10.74 -12.82
CA ASN A 321 -22.78 -10.50 -11.87
C ASN A 321 -21.62 -9.65 -12.41
N GLN A 322 -21.59 -9.32 -13.71
CA GLN A 322 -20.50 -8.54 -14.31
C GLN A 322 -20.32 -7.15 -13.69
N GLY A 323 -21.36 -6.61 -13.04
CA GLY A 323 -21.29 -5.36 -12.28
C GLY A 323 -20.33 -5.41 -11.08
N ASN A 324 -20.06 -6.60 -10.54
CA ASN A 324 -19.06 -6.84 -9.49
C ASN A 324 -17.62 -6.87 -10.05
N GLY A 325 -17.46 -6.66 -11.37
CA GLY A 325 -16.21 -6.84 -12.08
C GLY A 325 -15.91 -8.31 -12.35
N LEU A 326 -15.23 -8.58 -13.47
CA LEU A 326 -14.77 -9.92 -13.87
C LEU A 326 -13.25 -10.03 -13.77
N TRP A 327 -12.78 -11.26 -13.64
CA TRP A 327 -11.36 -11.58 -13.68
C TRP A 327 -10.70 -11.06 -14.98
N PRO A 328 -9.44 -10.57 -14.94
CA PRO A 328 -8.53 -10.61 -13.80
C PRO A 328 -8.67 -9.45 -12.81
N PHE A 329 -9.04 -8.25 -13.24
CA PHE A 329 -8.89 -7.07 -12.37
C PHE A 329 -10.15 -6.66 -11.61
N TYR A 330 -11.30 -7.30 -11.85
CA TYR A 330 -12.55 -7.03 -11.13
C TYR A 330 -12.95 -5.55 -11.12
N SER A 331 -12.63 -4.81 -12.18
CA SER A 331 -13.02 -3.41 -12.31
C SER A 331 -14.53 -3.33 -12.56
N SER A 332 -15.28 -2.67 -11.66
CA SER A 332 -16.72 -2.45 -11.84
C SER A 332 -16.99 -1.30 -12.82
N GLY A 333 -18.11 -1.39 -13.54
CA GLY A 333 -18.33 -0.63 -14.78
C GLY A 333 -19.18 0.64 -14.71
N SER A 334 -19.57 1.16 -13.54
CA SER A 334 -20.70 2.11 -13.51
C SER A 334 -20.39 3.61 -13.36
N SER A 335 -19.18 4.04 -12.97
CA SER A 335 -18.94 5.49 -12.80
C SER A 335 -17.49 5.99 -12.87
N GLY A 336 -16.49 5.12 -12.77
CA GLY A 336 -15.09 5.55 -12.62
C GLY A 336 -14.25 5.62 -13.90
N GLY A 337 -14.85 5.37 -15.07
CA GLY A 337 -14.13 5.39 -16.35
C GLY A 337 -13.34 4.12 -16.68
N SER A 338 -13.54 3.04 -15.94
CA SER A 338 -13.24 1.66 -16.35
C SER A 338 -14.53 0.91 -16.67
N SER A 339 -14.46 -0.11 -17.53
CA SER A 339 -15.59 -1.00 -17.83
C SER A 339 -15.13 -2.45 -17.88
N THR A 340 -16.01 -3.34 -17.43
CA THR A 340 -15.88 -4.79 -17.62
C THR A 340 -17.18 -5.33 -18.18
N SER A 341 -17.10 -6.18 -19.20
CA SER A 341 -18.28 -6.80 -19.82
C SER A 341 -18.01 -8.23 -20.26
N ALA A 342 -19.02 -9.09 -20.19
CA ALA A 342 -19.00 -10.43 -20.79
C ALA A 342 -19.95 -10.51 -21.99
N SER A 343 -19.47 -11.07 -23.09
CA SER A 343 -20.27 -11.43 -24.26
C SER A 343 -20.11 -12.92 -24.59
N PHE A 344 -21.12 -13.52 -25.20
CA PHE A 344 -21.10 -14.92 -25.61
C PHE A 344 -21.29 -15.05 -27.11
N ASP A 345 -20.57 -15.98 -27.73
CA ASP A 345 -20.80 -16.33 -29.13
C ASP A 345 -21.99 -17.31 -29.28
N LYS A 346 -22.30 -17.68 -30.53
CA LYS A 346 -23.38 -18.61 -30.86
C LYS A 346 -23.21 -20.01 -30.24
N ASP A 347 -21.99 -20.39 -29.90
CA ASP A 347 -21.63 -21.69 -29.32
C ASP A 347 -21.54 -21.61 -27.78
N GLY A 348 -21.94 -20.47 -27.20
CA GLY A 348 -21.94 -20.20 -25.77
C GLY A 348 -20.56 -19.93 -25.19
N ARG A 349 -19.55 -19.59 -26.00
CA ARG A 349 -18.20 -19.29 -25.52
C ARG A 349 -18.06 -17.83 -25.11
N MET A 350 -17.38 -17.60 -24.00
CA MET A 350 -17.32 -16.30 -23.36
C MET A 350 -16.11 -15.47 -23.83
N THR A 351 -16.34 -14.18 -24.03
CA THR A 351 -15.29 -13.15 -24.10
C THR A 351 -15.54 -12.11 -23.01
N VAL A 352 -14.56 -11.91 -22.14
CA VAL A 352 -14.52 -10.83 -21.16
C VAL A 352 -13.67 -9.70 -21.72
N THR A 353 -14.21 -8.49 -21.73
CA THR A 353 -13.50 -7.28 -22.13
C THR A 353 -13.39 -6.34 -20.94
N ILE A 354 -12.16 -5.94 -20.60
CA ILE A 354 -11.89 -4.95 -19.55
C ILE A 354 -11.17 -3.77 -20.18
N THR A 355 -11.71 -2.57 -20.01
CA THR A 355 -11.09 -1.33 -20.52
C THR A 355 -10.99 -0.24 -19.46
N SER A 356 -10.03 0.67 -19.63
CA SER A 356 -10.04 1.96 -18.94
C SER A 356 -9.94 3.13 -19.93
N LYS A 357 -10.63 4.22 -19.62
CA LYS A 357 -10.59 5.45 -20.41
C LYS A 357 -9.22 6.12 -20.28
N ALA A 358 -8.91 6.97 -21.25
CA ALA A 358 -7.72 7.81 -21.18
C ALA A 358 -7.72 8.67 -19.91
N ASN A 359 -6.58 8.72 -19.23
CA ASN A 359 -6.34 9.47 -18.00
C ASN A 359 -7.14 8.95 -16.79
N VAL A 360 -7.55 7.68 -16.82
CA VAL A 360 -8.13 6.98 -15.68
C VAL A 360 -7.11 5.93 -15.23
N PRO A 361 -6.27 6.25 -14.24
CA PRO A 361 -5.23 5.36 -13.76
C PRO A 361 -5.82 4.16 -13.03
N ILE A 362 -5.25 2.98 -13.24
CA ILE A 362 -5.62 1.73 -12.56
C ILE A 362 -4.37 1.18 -11.87
N VAL A 363 -4.42 0.94 -10.56
CA VAL A 363 -3.33 0.25 -9.84
C VAL A 363 -3.49 -1.26 -10.06
N ILE A 364 -2.53 -1.87 -10.76
CA ILE A 364 -2.57 -3.29 -11.15
C ILE A 364 -1.61 -4.18 -10.33
N GLY A 365 -0.73 -3.57 -9.54
CA GLY A 365 0.20 -4.27 -8.68
C GLY A 365 1.14 -3.34 -7.92
N CYS A 366 2.08 -3.91 -7.18
CA CYS A 366 3.14 -3.19 -6.50
C CYS A 366 4.45 -4.01 -6.46
N ILE A 367 5.56 -3.33 -6.16
CA ILE A 367 6.83 -3.95 -5.79
C ILE A 367 6.95 -3.93 -4.28
N VAL A 368 7.11 -5.11 -3.71
CA VAL A 368 7.19 -5.36 -2.28
C VAL A 368 8.66 -5.38 -1.83
N LEU A 369 8.99 -4.64 -0.78
CA LEU A 369 10.26 -4.77 -0.10
C LEU A 369 10.04 -5.39 1.28
N THR A 370 10.98 -6.22 1.72
CA THR A 370 11.05 -6.61 3.14
C THR A 370 11.42 -5.41 4.00
N ALA A 371 11.09 -5.45 5.29
CA ALA A 371 11.53 -4.43 6.25
C ALA A 371 13.05 -4.19 6.21
N GLY A 372 13.84 -5.26 6.06
CA GLY A 372 15.29 -5.16 5.92
C GLY A 372 15.75 -4.47 4.63
N GLN A 373 15.04 -4.62 3.51
CA GLN A 373 15.36 -3.88 2.29
C GLN A 373 14.90 -2.42 2.37
N TYR A 374 13.77 -2.17 3.02
CA TYR A 374 13.20 -0.83 3.17
C TYR A 374 13.99 0.02 4.18
N LEU A 375 14.51 -0.59 5.26
CA LEU A 375 15.15 0.11 6.40
C LEU A 375 16.62 -0.25 6.63
N GLY A 376 17.10 -1.38 6.12
CA GLY A 376 18.43 -1.92 6.46
C GLY A 376 19.60 -1.05 5.97
N HIS A 377 19.36 -0.15 5.02
CA HIS A 377 20.35 0.83 4.58
C HIS A 377 20.70 1.86 5.67
N GLU A 378 19.89 1.97 6.73
CA GLU A 378 20.09 2.89 7.85
C GLU A 378 20.95 2.33 8.97
N ALA A 379 21.55 1.13 8.83
CA ALA A 379 22.27 0.48 9.93
C ALA A 379 23.44 1.31 10.50
N LEU A 380 24.25 1.94 9.62
CA LEU A 380 25.36 2.79 10.05
C LEU A 380 24.89 4.09 10.72
N ALA A 381 23.85 4.72 10.16
CA ALA A 381 23.25 5.92 10.74
C ALA A 381 22.64 5.59 12.11
N SER A 382 21.90 4.49 12.20
CA SER A 382 21.30 3.97 13.43
C SER A 382 22.35 3.76 14.51
N LYS A 383 23.48 3.10 14.19
CA LYS A 383 24.56 2.90 15.15
C LYS A 383 25.08 4.22 15.73
N ARG A 384 25.36 5.21 14.87
CA ARG A 384 25.85 6.52 15.30
C ARG A 384 24.85 7.27 16.17
N LEU A 385 23.57 7.22 15.81
CA LEU A 385 22.51 7.88 16.58
C LEU A 385 22.32 7.23 17.95
N ILE A 386 22.46 5.91 18.06
CA ILE A 386 22.46 5.22 19.36
C ILE A 386 23.65 5.65 20.22
N GLU A 387 24.85 5.73 19.64
CA GLU A 387 26.05 6.22 20.35
C GLU A 387 25.95 7.69 20.78
N GLU A 388 25.22 8.53 20.04
CA GLU A 388 25.07 9.95 20.38
C GLU A 388 24.00 10.17 21.46
N PHE A 389 22.86 9.46 21.37
CA PHE A 389 21.66 9.80 22.14
C PHE A 389 21.29 8.80 23.25
N TYR A 390 21.83 7.58 23.22
CA TYR A 390 21.35 6.47 24.05
C TYR A 390 22.44 5.69 24.80
N SER A 391 23.72 6.02 24.60
CA SER A 391 24.85 5.35 25.26
C SER A 391 25.23 5.94 26.62
#